data_AF-A0A238UGS9-F1
#
_entry.id   AF-A0A238UGS9-F1
#
_cell.length_a   1.000
_cell.length_b   1.000
_cell.length_c   1.000
_cell.angle_alpha   90.00
_cell.angle_beta   90.00
_cell.angle_gamma   90.00
#
_symmetry.space_group_name_H-M   'P 1'
#
loop_
_entity.id
_entity.type
_entity.pdbx_description
1 polymer ?
#
loop_
_entity_poly.entity_id
_entity_poly.type
_entity_poly.pdbx_seq_one_letter_code
_entity_poly.pdbx_strand_id
1 'polypeptide(L)'
;MDNKNVLIIPLWLLYNVKSIDNVNFDTILVENMKEYNIVDRQYLYSVINSIDKNYDFSSVLENIPNSKEISFSNDEIYIYLMKFKSFMENEEYELLKN
;
A
#
# COMPACT_ATOMS: atom_id res chain seq x y z
N MET A 1 4.61 13.06 -14.03
CA MET A 1 3.91 13.37 -12.77
C MET A 1 3.97 12.10 -11.95
N ASP A 2 4.79 12.12 -10.90
CA ASP A 2 4.95 11.03 -9.94
C ASP A 2 3.66 10.93 -9.12
N ASN A 3 2.64 10.29 -9.68
CA ASN A 3 1.34 10.21 -9.05
C ASN A 3 1.36 9.17 -7.93
N LYS A 4 1.94 9.57 -6.79
CA LYS A 4 2.00 8.77 -5.56
C LYS A 4 0.62 8.51 -4.94
N ASN A 5 -0.46 9.01 -5.56
CA ASN A 5 -1.84 8.66 -5.19
C ASN A 5 -2.11 7.15 -5.33
N VAL A 6 -1.31 6.40 -6.11
CA VAL A 6 -1.44 4.93 -6.14
C VAL A 6 -1.23 4.30 -4.75
N LEU A 7 -0.50 4.97 -3.84
CA LEU A 7 -0.33 4.55 -2.46
C LEU A 7 -1.63 4.57 -1.65
N ILE A 8 -2.70 5.20 -2.15
CA ILE A 8 -4.01 5.12 -1.53
C ILE A 8 -4.49 3.67 -1.40
N ILE A 9 -4.10 2.79 -2.32
CA ILE A 9 -4.49 1.37 -2.34
C ILE A 9 -4.01 0.66 -1.07
N PRO A 10 -2.69 0.56 -0.79
CA PRO A 10 -2.23 -0.07 0.45
C PRO A 10 -2.63 0.76 1.69
N LEU A 11 -2.66 2.09 1.62
CA LEU A 11 -3.03 2.91 2.78
C LEU A 11 -4.51 2.74 3.16
N TRP A 12 -5.38 2.31 2.23
CA TRP A 12 -6.78 2.08 2.54
C TRP A 12 -6.99 1.00 3.61
N LEU A 13 -6.10 0.01 3.68
CA LEU A 13 -6.15 -1.08 4.65
C LEU A 13 -5.89 -0.59 6.08
N LEU A 14 -5.22 0.55 6.25
CA LEU A 14 -4.89 1.12 7.55
C LEU A 14 -6.09 1.79 8.24
N TYR A 15 -7.16 2.10 7.50
CA TYR A 15 -8.26 2.90 8.05
C TYR A 15 -9.14 2.22 9.08
N ASN A 16 -9.28 0.90 8.99
CA ASN A 16 -10.20 0.15 9.85
C ASN A 16 -9.45 -0.69 10.88
N VAL A 17 -8.13 -0.54 10.98
CA VAL A 17 -7.29 -1.31 11.89
C VAL A 17 -6.84 -0.45 13.06
N LYS A 18 -6.92 -1.01 14.27
CA LYS A 18 -6.45 -0.35 15.50
C LYS A 18 -4.94 -0.46 15.70
N SER A 19 -4.30 -1.37 14.99
CA SER A 19 -2.86 -1.62 15.02
C SER A 19 -2.42 -2.01 13.63
N ILE A 20 -1.26 -1.51 13.22
CA ILE A 20 -0.68 -1.80 11.91
C ILE A 20 -0.30 -3.28 11.75
N ASP A 21 -0.06 -3.97 12.86
CA ASP A 21 0.20 -5.42 12.88
C ASP A 21 -1.06 -6.26 12.67
N ASN A 22 -2.25 -5.65 12.75
CA ASN A 22 -3.52 -6.34 12.48
C ASN A 22 -3.90 -6.31 11.00
N VAL A 23 -3.08 -5.71 10.13
CA VAL A 23 -3.33 -5.77 8.68
C VAL A 23 -2.99 -7.17 8.19
N ASN A 24 -4.00 -7.86 7.68
CA ASN A 24 -3.85 -9.20 7.13
C ASN A 24 -3.64 -9.13 5.61
N PHE A 25 -2.59 -9.78 5.13
CA PHE A 25 -2.37 -10.02 3.71
C PHE A 25 -2.85 -11.41 3.35
N ASP A 26 -4.17 -11.53 3.20
CA ASP A 26 -4.87 -12.78 2.96
C ASP A 26 -5.24 -12.98 1.47
N THR A 27 -5.92 -14.08 1.18
CA THR A 27 -6.36 -14.40 -0.18
C THR A 27 -7.37 -13.40 -0.73
N ILE A 28 -8.18 -12.76 0.13
CA ILE A 28 -9.14 -11.73 -0.30
C ILE A 28 -8.37 -10.51 -0.82
N LEU A 29 -7.31 -10.11 -0.13
CA LEU A 29 -6.45 -9.03 -0.63
C LEU A 29 -5.77 -9.43 -1.95
N VAL A 30 -5.30 -10.67 -2.10
CA VAL A 30 -4.74 -11.16 -3.37
C VAL A 30 -5.75 -11.04 -4.51
N GLU A 31 -6.98 -11.48 -4.29
CA GLU A 31 -8.08 -11.39 -5.27
C GLU A 31 -8.35 -9.93 -5.64
N ASN A 32 -8.53 -9.06 -4.66
CA ASN A 32 -8.74 -7.62 -4.87
C ASN A 32 -7.58 -6.98 -5.65
N MET A 33 -6.34 -7.36 -5.34
CA MET A 33 -5.17 -6.86 -6.06
C MET A 33 -5.16 -7.34 -7.51
N LYS A 34 -5.59 -8.58 -7.79
CA LYS A 34 -5.68 -9.13 -9.15
C LYS A 34 -6.79 -8.49 -10.00
N GLU A 35 -7.74 -7.78 -9.41
CA GLU A 35 -8.71 -6.97 -10.17
C GLU A 35 -8.04 -5.80 -10.90
N TYR A 36 -6.92 -5.29 -10.37
CA TYR A 36 -6.09 -4.31 -11.06
C TYR A 36 -5.27 -4.98 -12.16
N ASN A 37 -5.14 -4.30 -13.31
CA ASN A 37 -4.31 -4.81 -14.39
C ASN A 37 -2.83 -4.90 -13.95
N ILE A 38 -2.05 -5.71 -14.67
CA ILE A 38 -0.64 -5.95 -14.34
C ILE A 38 0.20 -4.67 -14.33
N VAL A 39 -0.09 -3.71 -15.21
CA VAL A 39 0.65 -2.45 -15.33
C VAL A 39 0.46 -1.60 -14.08
N ASP A 40 -0.76 -1.50 -13.57
CA ASP A 40 -1.08 -0.75 -12.35
C ASP A 40 -0.45 -1.39 -11.11
N ARG A 41 -0.45 -2.72 -11.03
CA ARG A 41 0.22 -3.47 -9.95
C ARG A 41 1.74 -3.23 -9.97
N GLN A 42 2.36 -3.30 -11.14
CA GLN A 42 3.80 -3.02 -11.30
C GLN A 42 4.13 -1.56 -11.00
N TYR A 43 3.26 -0.63 -11.39
CA TYR A 43 3.41 0.79 -11.07
C TYR A 43 3.37 1.01 -9.55
N LEU A 44 2.33 0.49 -8.86
CA LEU A 44 2.24 0.55 -7.40
C LEU A 44 3.51 0.01 -6.74
N TYR A 45 3.97 -1.17 -7.16
CA TYR A 45 5.19 -1.78 -6.64
C TYR A 45 6.41 -0.87 -6.83
N SER A 46 6.59 -0.31 -8.03
CA SER A 46 7.70 0.61 -8.32
C SER A 46 7.65 1.88 -7.46
N VAL A 47 6.45 2.42 -7.23
CA VAL A 47 6.25 3.58 -6.36
C VAL A 47 6.64 3.21 -4.93
N ILE A 48 6.14 2.09 -4.39
CA ILE A 48 6.51 1.64 -3.04
C ILE A 48 8.03 1.44 -2.92
N ASN A 49 8.67 0.82 -3.92
CA ASN A 49 10.11 0.59 -3.94
C ASN A 49 10.94 1.89 -3.97
N SER A 50 10.36 3.00 -4.44
CA SER A 50 11.02 4.31 -4.49
C SER A 50 10.89 5.13 -3.20
N ILE A 51 10.13 4.66 -2.22
CA ILE A 51 9.87 5.40 -0.98
C ILE A 51 11.08 5.30 -0.04
N ASP A 52 11.56 6.45 0.42
CA ASP A 52 12.58 6.56 1.46
C ASP A 52 11.95 6.46 2.85
N LYS A 53 12.73 6.03 3.85
CA LYS A 53 12.29 5.96 5.25
C LYS A 53 11.79 7.32 5.78
N ASN A 54 12.36 8.43 5.31
CA ASN A 54 11.99 9.77 5.76
C ASN A 54 10.88 10.41 4.91
N TYR A 55 10.19 9.61 4.09
CA TYR A 55 9.12 10.12 3.24
C TYR A 55 7.96 10.69 4.09
N ASP A 56 7.49 11.87 3.71
CA ASP A 56 6.33 12.50 4.35
C ASP A 56 5.04 12.05 3.68
N PHE A 57 4.25 11.24 4.41
CA PHE A 57 2.99 10.70 3.91
C PHE A 57 1.83 11.69 4.01
N SER A 58 1.98 12.82 4.71
CA SER A 58 0.93 13.84 4.89
C SER A 58 0.21 14.17 3.57
N SER A 59 0.98 14.50 2.53
CA SER A 59 0.48 14.83 1.19
C SER A 59 -0.33 13.72 0.51
N VAL A 60 -0.04 12.45 0.80
CA VAL A 60 -0.79 11.32 0.26
C VAL A 60 -2.11 11.16 1.03
N LEU A 61 -2.06 11.36 2.35
CA LEU A 61 -3.21 11.26 3.25
C LEU A 61 -4.22 12.38 3.01
N GLU A 62 -3.77 13.59 2.64
CA GLU A 62 -4.63 14.72 2.28
C GLU A 62 -5.53 14.44 1.06
N ASN A 63 -5.12 13.53 0.17
CA ASN A 63 -5.88 13.17 -1.02
C ASN A 63 -6.91 12.06 -0.77
N ILE A 64 -7.00 11.54 0.45
CA ILE A 64 -7.92 10.45 0.76
C ILE A 64 -9.27 11.01 1.22
N PRO A 65 -10.41 10.57 0.65
CA PRO A 65 -11.71 11.17 0.91
C PRO A 65 -12.04 11.31 2.42
N ASN A 66 -12.39 12.56 2.77
CA ASN A 66 -12.61 13.08 4.12
C ASN A 66 -13.69 12.32 4.91
N SER A 67 -13.25 11.45 5.82
CA SER A 67 -13.98 11.03 7.03
C SER A 67 -13.16 10.05 7.88
N LYS A 68 -12.07 9.51 7.33
CA LYS A 68 -11.21 8.56 8.02
C LYS A 68 -9.81 9.15 8.19
N GLU A 69 -9.28 9.03 9.40
CA GLU A 69 -7.90 9.43 9.73
C GLU A 69 -7.02 8.19 9.83
N ILE A 70 -5.81 8.26 9.26
CA ILE A 70 -4.76 7.28 9.51
C ILE A 70 -3.94 7.81 10.68
N SER A 71 -4.05 7.19 11.85
CA SER A 71 -3.39 7.64 13.09
C SER A 71 -1.97 7.09 13.28
N PHE A 72 -1.38 6.50 12.24
CA PHE A 72 -0.04 5.91 12.28
C PHE A 72 1.02 6.94 11.90
N SER A 73 2.19 6.85 12.53
CA SER A 73 3.34 7.68 12.20
C SER A 73 3.91 7.35 10.82
N ASN A 74 4.70 8.27 10.24
CA ASN A 74 5.39 8.04 8.96
C ASN A 74 6.29 6.79 9.02
N ASP A 75 6.96 6.54 10.14
CA ASP A 75 7.80 5.34 10.33
C ASP A 75 6.96 4.05 10.30
N GLU A 76 5.81 4.04 10.97
CA GLU A 76 4.88 2.91 10.95
C GLU A 76 4.35 2.66 9.55
N ILE A 77 3.88 3.70 8.87
CA ILE A 77 3.39 3.63 7.49
C ILE A 77 4.49 3.09 6.57
N TYR A 78 5.73 3.57 6.71
CA TYR A 78 6.86 3.07 5.95
C TYR A 78 7.10 1.57 6.17
N ILE A 79 7.17 1.12 7.43
CA ILE A 79 7.35 -0.29 7.78
C ILE A 79 6.23 -1.14 7.17
N TYR A 80 4.99 -0.66 7.25
CA TYR A 80 3.85 -1.32 6.64
C TYR A 80 3.96 -1.44 5.12
N LEU A 81 4.36 -0.37 4.43
CA LEU A 81 4.56 -0.41 2.99
C LEU A 81 5.69 -1.36 2.59
N MET A 82 6.72 -1.53 3.42
CA MET A 82 7.75 -2.56 3.20
C MET A 82 7.18 -3.98 3.37
N LYS A 83 6.31 -4.21 4.34
CA LYS A 83 5.59 -5.49 4.46
C LYS A 83 4.69 -5.73 3.24
N PHE A 84 3.96 -4.71 2.79
CA PHE A 84 3.10 -4.78 1.60
C PHE A 84 3.91 -5.06 0.33
N LYS A 85 5.09 -4.44 0.20
CA LYS A 85 6.03 -4.72 -0.88
C LYS A 85 6.41 -6.20 -0.92
N SER A 86 6.82 -6.78 0.22
CA SER A 86 7.17 -8.20 0.30
C SER A 86 5.97 -9.11 -0.01
N PHE A 87 4.76 -8.70 0.33
CA PHE A 87 3.53 -9.38 -0.09
C PHE A 87 3.37 -9.39 -1.62
N MET A 88 3.63 -8.26 -2.30
CA MET A 88 3.57 -8.19 -3.77
C MET A 88 4.66 -9.03 -4.45
N GLU A 89 5.84 -9.14 -3.83
CA GLU A 89 6.97 -9.95 -4.32
C GLU A 89 6.74 -11.46 -4.18
N ASN A 90 5.77 -11.88 -3.37
CA ASN A 90 5.51 -13.30 -3.15
C ASN A 90 5.08 -13.99 -4.45
N GLU A 91 5.91 -14.94 -4.91
CA GLU A 91 5.70 -15.66 -6.16
C GLU A 91 4.41 -16.50 -6.16
N GLU A 92 3.96 -16.98 -5.00
CA GLU A 92 2.73 -17.76 -4.87
C GLU A 92 1.47 -16.94 -5.24
N TYR A 93 1.52 -15.62 -5.05
CA TYR A 93 0.38 -14.75 -5.33
C TYR A 93 0.38 -14.21 -6.76
N GLU A 94 1.49 -14.33 -7.49
CA GLU A 94 1.63 -13.89 -8.89
C GLU A 94 1.15 -12.44 -9.11
N LEU A 95 1.39 -11.56 -8.12
CA LEU A 95 0.88 -10.18 -8.18
C LEU A 95 1.66 -9.31 -9.18
N LEU A 96 2.87 -9.72 -9.55
CA LEU A 96 3.76 -8.98 -10.45
C LEU A 96 4.04 -9.73 -11.77
N LYS A 97 3.35 -10.85 -12.02
CA LYS A 97 3.48 -11.69 -13.22
C LYS A 97 2.08 -11.88 -13.86
N ASN A 98 2.04 -12.23 -15.15
CA ASN A 98 0.81 -12.46 -15.92
C ASN A 98 0.23 -13.85 -15.68
#